data_AF-A0A7J4BBX2-F1
#
_entry.id   AF-A0A7J4BBX2-F1
#
_cell.length_a   1.000
_cell.length_b   1.000
_cell.length_c   1.000
_cell.angle_alpha   90.00
_cell.angle_beta   90.00
_cell.angle_gamma   90.00
#
_symmetry.space_group_name_H-M   'P 1'
#
loop_
_entity.id
_entity.type
_entity.pdbx_description
1 polymer ?
#
loop_
_entity_poly.entity_id
_entity_poly.type
_entity_poly.pdbx_seq_one_letter_code
_entity_poly.pdbx_strand_id
1 'polypeptide(L)' 'MTSSKDLLFWIIGGICLFLGVLIVSSVDISALGVTTLSATIAYVIGFILILVAGMFWVSIGR' A
#
# COMPACT_ATOMS: atom_id res chain seq x y z
N MET A 1 17.82 -8.10 19.64
CA MET A 1 18.15 -8.92 18.45
C MET A 1 16.93 -8.90 17.57
N THR A 2 16.95 -8.14 16.48
CA THR A 2 15.87 -8.12 15.48
C THR A 2 15.83 -9.51 14.86
N SER A 3 14.72 -10.23 15.00
CA SER A 3 14.58 -11.56 14.42
C SER A 3 14.59 -11.42 12.90
N SER A 4 15.19 -12.36 12.15
CA SER A 4 15.19 -12.29 10.68
C SER A 4 13.77 -12.21 10.09
N LYS A 5 12.77 -12.66 10.87
CA LYS A 5 11.33 -12.54 10.56
C LYS A 5 10.83 -11.09 10.64
N ASP A 6 11.28 -10.33 11.62
CA ASP A 6 10.90 -8.92 11.82
C ASP A 6 11.38 -8.07 10.64
N LEU A 7 12.60 -8.35 10.17
CA LEU A 7 13.18 -7.67 9.01
C LEU A 7 12.41 -7.99 7.71
N LEU A 8 11.96 -9.24 7.55
CA LEU A 8 11.11 -9.62 6.41
C LEU A 8 9.75 -8.92 6.44
N PHE A 9 9.07 -8.89 7.60
CA PHE A 9 7.79 -8.19 7.74
C PHE A 9 7.94 -6.68 7.49
N TRP A 10 9.08 -6.10 7.89
CA TRP A 10 9.36 -4.68 7.67
C TRP A 10 9.51 -4.36 6.19
N ILE A 11 10.25 -5.18 5.45
CA ILE A 11 10.44 -5.04 4.00
C ILE A 11 9.12 -5.25 3.26
N ILE A 12 8.35 -6.28 3.59
CA ILE A 12 7.07 -6.58 2.96
C ILE A 12 6.06 -5.45 3.20
N GLY A 13 6.00 -4.94 4.43
CA GLY A 13 5.18 -3.77 4.78
C GLY A 13 5.58 -2.55 3.97
N GLY A 14 6.89 -2.26 3.87
CA GLY A 14 7.41 -1.15 3.07
C GLY A 14 7.07 -1.26 1.58
N ILE A 15 7.17 -2.46 0.99
CA ILE A 15 6.80 -2.71 -0.42
C ILE A 15 5.30 -2.50 -0.63
N CYS A 16 4.44 -3.00 0.27
CA CYS A 16 2.99 -2.78 0.19
C CYS A 16 2.64 -1.29 0.27
N LEU A 17 3.30 -0.55 1.17
CA LEU A 17 3.12 0.90 1.30
C LEU A 17 3.56 1.64 0.03
N PHE A 18 4.72 1.29 -0.52
CA PHE A 18 5.23 1.86 -1.75
C PHE A 18 4.28 1.63 -2.92
N LEU A 19 3.80 0.40 -3.11
CA LEU A 19 2.84 0.06 -4.15
C LEU A 19 1.49 0.78 -3.95
N GLY A 20 0.98 0.85 -2.73
CA GLY A 20 -0.26 1.56 -2.42
C GLY A 20 -0.19 3.04 -2.75
N VAL A 21 0.91 3.70 -2.38
CA VAL A 21 1.15 5.12 -2.70
C VAL A 21 1.36 5.33 -4.20
N LEU A 22 2.11 4.45 -4.87
CA LEU A 22 2.35 4.52 -6.31
C LEU A 22 1.03 4.43 -7.09
N ILE A 23 0.18 3.46 -6.74
CA ILE A 23 -1.13 3.26 -7.38
C ILE A 23 -1.99 4.51 -7.18
N VAL A 24 -2.11 5.00 -5.94
CA VAL A 24 -2.91 6.19 -5.61
C VAL A 24 -2.41 7.44 -6.32
N SER A 25 -1.09 7.65 -6.37
CA SER A 25 -0.49 8.82 -7.05
C SER A 25 -0.53 8.73 -8.57
N SER A 26 -0.61 7.52 -9.14
CA SER A 26 -0.73 7.32 -10.59
C SER A 26 -2.14 7.50 -11.15
N VAL A 27 -3.14 7.67 -10.28
CA VAL A 27 -4.52 7.93 -10.68
C VAL A 27 -4.66 9.41 -11.01
N ASP A 28 -4.33 9.76 -12.24
CA ASP A 28 -4.66 11.06 -12.81
C ASP A 28 -6.12 11.08 -13.26
N ILE A 29 -6.97 11.76 -12.50
CA ILE A 29 -8.40 11.93 -12.79
C ILE A 29 -8.60 12.71 -14.12
N SER A 30 -7.57 13.44 -14.56
CA SER A 30 -7.57 14.26 -15.77
C SER A 30 -7.14 13.52 -17.04
N ALA A 31 -6.70 12.25 -16.93
CA ALA A 31 -6.33 11.46 -18.09
C ALA A 31 -7.59 11.04 -18.87
N LEU A 32 -7.66 11.38 -20.16
CA LEU A 32 -8.78 11.01 -21.03
C LEU A 32 -9.00 9.48 -21.00
N GLY A 33 -10.14 9.04 -20.49
CA GLY A 33 -10.52 7.63 -20.37
C GLY A 33 -10.62 7.09 -18.94
N VAL A 34 -10.21 7.86 -17.93
CA VAL A 34 -10.39 7.47 -16.52
C VAL A 34 -11.83 7.77 -16.09
N THR A 35 -12.61 6.71 -15.85
CA THR A 35 -13.93 6.84 -15.24
C THR A 35 -13.80 7.08 -13.73
N THR A 36 -14.75 7.79 -13.13
CA THR A 36 -14.82 7.95 -11.67
C THR A 36 -14.81 6.60 -10.94
N LEU A 37 -15.37 5.57 -11.57
CA LEU A 37 -15.38 4.20 -11.08
C LEU A 37 -13.96 3.61 -10.99
N SER A 38 -13.16 3.72 -12.06
CA SER A 38 -11.79 3.18 -12.08
C SER A 38 -10.87 3.89 -11.11
N ALA A 39 -11.03 5.21 -10.95
CA ALA A 39 -10.30 5.97 -9.94
C ALA A 39 -10.66 5.50 -8.52
N THR A 40 -11.95 5.31 -8.24
CA THR A 40 -12.43 4.84 -6.93
C THR A 40 -11.87 3.46 -6.60
N ILE A 41 -11.85 2.52 -7.55
CA ILE A 41 -11.30 1.18 -7.34
C ILE A 41 -9.80 1.25 -7.00
N ALA A 42 -9.04 2.09 -7.68
CA ALA A 42 -7.61 2.27 -7.41
C ALA A 42 -7.36 2.87 -6.02
N TYR A 43 -8.16 3.85 -5.56
CA TYR A 43 -8.08 4.36 -4.19
C TYR A 43 -8.41 3.30 -3.14
N VAL A 44 -9.43 2.46 -3.39
CA VAL A 44 -9.80 1.36 -2.48
C VAL A 44 -8.67 0.34 -2.36
N ILE A 45 -8.06 -0.05 -3.49
CA ILE A 45 -6.92 -0.99 -3.50
C ILE A 45 -5.72 -0.38 -2.76
N GLY A 46 -5.40 0.89 -3.02
CA GLY A 46 -4.33 1.61 -2.33
C GLY A 46 -4.55 1.69 -0.82
N PHE A 47 -5.78 1.98 -0.39
CA PHE A 47 -6.15 2.02 1.02
C PHE A 47 -5.96 0.67 1.72
N ILE A 48 -6.38 -0.43 1.08
CA ILE A 48 -6.18 -1.79 1.62
C ILE A 48 -4.69 -2.11 1.74
N LEU A 49 -3.88 -1.78 0.72
CA LEU A 49 -2.43 -1.99 0.74
C LEU A 49 -1.74 -1.23 1.89
N ILE A 50 -2.16 0.01 2.15
CA ILE A 50 -1.64 0.83 3.25
C ILE A 50 -2.03 0.24 4.62
N LEU A 51 -3.28 -0.23 4.77
CA LEU A 51 -3.72 -0.91 5.99
C LEU A 51 -2.92 -2.18 6.26
N VAL A 52 -2.73 -3.01 5.23
CA VAL A 52 -1.94 -4.24 5.32
C VAL A 52 -0.48 -3.94 5.68
N ALA A 53 0.12 -2.90 5.08
CA ALA A 53 1.45 -2.43 5.44
C ALA A 53 1.54 -2.03 6.92
N GLY A 54 0.54 -1.28 7.42
CA GLY A 54 0.43 -0.92 8.83
C GLY A 54 0.32 -2.14 9.75
N MET A 55 -0.47 -3.15 9.37
CA MET A 55 -0.59 -4.39 10.13
C MET A 55 0.73 -5.15 10.24
N PHE A 56 1.50 -5.24 9.13
CA PHE A 56 2.81 -5.87 9.13
C PHE A 56 3.81 -5.11 10.00
N TRP A 57 3.79 -3.78 10.00
CA TRP A 57 4.65 -2.98 10.87
C TRP A 57 4.27 -3.09 12.36
N VAL A 58 2.98 -3.10 12.69
CA VAL A 58 2.53 -3.29 14.08
C VAL A 58 2.85 -4.69 14.59
N SER A 59 2.91 -5.71 13.72
CA SER A 59 3.29 -7.07 14.08
C SER A 59 4.75 -7.21 14.53
N ILE A 60 5.64 -6.27 14.15
CA ILE A 60 7.07 -6.28 14.50
C ILE A 60 7.32 -5.63 15.86
N GLY A 61 6.42 -4.73 16.29
CA GLY A 61 6.50 -4.07 17.59
C GLY A 61 6.04 -4.94 18.77
N ARG A 62 5.74 -6.21 18.53
CA ARG A 62 5.26 -7.21 19.50
C ARG A 62 6.24 -8.35 19.59
#